data_AF-A0A947KQS9-F1
#
_entry.id   AF-A0A947KQS9-F1
#
_cell.length_a   1.000
_cell.length_b   1.000
_cell.length_c   1.000
_cell.angle_alpha   90.00
_cell.angle_beta   90.00
_cell.angle_gamma   90.00
#
_symmetry.space_group_name_H-M   'P 1'
#
loop_
_entity.id
_entity.type
_entity.pdbx_description
1 polymer ?
#
loop_
_entity_poly.entity_id
_entity_poly.type
_entity_poly.pdbx_seq_one_letter_code
_entity_poly.pdbx_strand_id
1 'polypeptide(L)'
;MKFDTSTLMMLFFVLFFIISMWKIYAFLPNKALADDDTTKESEDELMRLMLKVIKENKGELDLEQLFAKMTQEESFDAQHFWRFNLNRLKHLLNKHYLKNPHAKNLQDIYTQQI
;
A
#
# COMPACT_ATOMS: atom_id res chain seq x y z
N MET A 1 -48.34 -16.26 30.10
CA MET A 1 -47.60 -15.04 30.46
C MET A 1 -48.18 -13.90 29.64
N LYS A 2 -48.76 -12.85 30.24
CA LYS A 2 -49.20 -11.67 29.49
C LYS A 2 -47.97 -10.81 29.28
N PHE A 3 -47.59 -10.59 28.03
CA PHE A 3 -46.47 -9.70 27.72
C PHE A 3 -47.01 -8.27 27.71
N ASP A 4 -46.52 -7.44 28.63
CA ASP A 4 -46.80 -6.02 28.60
C ASP A 4 -46.17 -5.37 27.37
N THR A 5 -46.80 -4.31 26.86
CA THR A 5 -46.37 -3.59 25.65
C THR A 5 -44.92 -3.09 25.78
N SER A 6 -44.51 -2.69 26.99
CA SER A 6 -43.13 -2.28 27.27
C SER A 6 -42.11 -3.41 27.05
N THR A 7 -42.44 -4.62 27.50
CA THR A 7 -41.60 -5.81 27.33
C THR A 7 -41.49 -6.18 25.85
N LEU A 8 -42.59 -6.05 25.11
CA LEU A 8 -42.62 -6.30 23.67
C LEU A 8 -41.77 -5.26 22.89
N MET A 9 -41.88 -3.98 23.23
CA MET A 9 -41.07 -2.91 22.62
C MET A 9 -39.58 -3.10 22.89
N MET A 10 -39.20 -3.45 24.12
CA MET A 10 -37.81 -3.75 24.47
C MET A 10 -37.28 -4.93 23.66
N LEU A 11 -38.09 -5.99 23.50
CA LEU A 11 -37.70 -7.17 22.74
C LEU A 11 -37.48 -6.84 21.25
N PHE A 12 -38.38 -6.07 20.63
CA PHE A 12 -38.19 -5.60 19.26
C PHE A 12 -36.97 -4.71 19.11
N PHE A 13 -36.73 -3.79 20.05
CA PHE A 13 -35.55 -2.92 20.03
C PHE A 13 -34.25 -3.73 20.02
N VAL A 14 -34.11 -4.70 20.93
CA VAL A 14 -32.93 -5.57 21.00
C VAL A 14 -32.77 -6.38 19.71
N LEU A 15 -33.87 -6.89 19.16
CA LEU A 15 -33.86 -7.69 17.93
C LEU A 15 -33.41 -6.86 16.72
N PHE A 16 -33.95 -5.65 16.54
CA PHE A 16 -33.52 -4.73 15.49
C PHE A 16 -32.09 -4.23 15.70
N PHE A 17 -31.67 -4.01 16.94
CA PHE A 17 -30.31 -3.61 17.25
C PHE A 17 -29.30 -4.70 16.84
N ILE A 18 -29.53 -5.96 17.19
CA ILE A 18 -28.68 -7.08 16.76
C ILE A 18 -28.63 -7.19 15.24
N ILE A 19 -29.77 -7.09 14.55
CA ILE A 19 -29.83 -7.11 13.09
C ILE A 19 -29.02 -5.95 12.48
N SER A 20 -29.12 -4.74 13.04
CA SER A 20 -28.34 -3.58 12.57
C SER A 20 -26.84 -3.78 12.74
N MET A 21 -26.39 -4.32 13.87
CA MET A 21 -24.99 -4.60 14.13
C MET A 21 -24.45 -5.68 13.19
N TRP A 22 -25.22 -6.76 12.98
CA TRP A 22 -24.87 -7.79 12.00
C TRP A 22 -24.76 -7.22 10.58
N LYS A 23 -25.70 -6.35 10.18
CA LYS A 23 -25.65 -5.68 8.89
C LYS A 23 -24.40 -4.81 8.76
N ILE A 24 -24.10 -3.96 9.73
CA ILE A 24 -22.89 -3.12 9.73
C ILE A 24 -21.64 -4.00 9.61
N TYR A 25 -21.56 -5.08 10.38
CA TYR A 25 -20.44 -6.02 10.32
C TYR A 25 -20.30 -6.71 8.96
N ALA A 26 -21.41 -7.13 8.35
CA ALA A 26 -21.42 -7.77 7.03
C ALA A 26 -21.09 -6.78 5.89
N PHE A 27 -21.42 -5.50 6.04
CA PHE A 27 -21.13 -4.45 5.06
C PHE A 27 -19.77 -3.79 5.25
N LEU A 28 -19.13 -3.93 6.41
CA LEU A 28 -17.76 -3.47 6.63
C LEU A 28 -16.80 -4.33 5.79
N PRO A 29 -16.08 -3.75 4.82
CA PRO A 29 -15.11 -4.49 4.04
C PRO A 29 -13.96 -4.93 4.97
N ASN A 30 -13.96 -6.21 5.34
CA ASN A 30 -12.90 -6.83 6.16
C ASN A 30 -11.75 -7.40 5.32
N LYS A 31 -11.70 -7.07 4.03
CA LYS A 31 -10.64 -7.49 3.11
C LYS A 31 -10.02 -6.25 2.49
N ALA A 32 -8.69 -6.24 2.42
CA ALA A 32 -7.98 -5.28 1.58
C ALA A 32 -8.52 -5.39 0.14
N LEU A 33 -8.55 -4.27 -0.57
CA LEU A 33 -8.97 -4.27 -1.96
C LEU A 33 -8.03 -5.19 -2.76
N ALA A 34 -8.58 -5.95 -3.71
CA ALA A 34 -7.79 -6.92 -4.47
C ALA A 34 -6.73 -6.24 -5.36
N ASP A 35 -6.91 -4.96 -5.66
CA ASP A 35 -6.03 -4.08 -6.42
C ASP A 35 -5.26 -3.10 -5.50
N ASP A 36 -5.16 -3.43 -4.21
CA ASP A 36 -4.45 -2.57 -3.26
C ASP A 36 -2.94 -2.68 -3.47
N ASP A 37 -2.43 -1.81 -4.32
CA ASP A 37 -1.01 -1.66 -4.56
C ASP A 37 -0.23 -1.19 -3.32
N THR A 38 -0.90 -0.84 -2.21
CA THR A 38 -0.25 -0.38 -0.96
C THR A 38 0.13 -1.52 0.00
N THR A 39 -0.03 -2.78 -0.40
CA THR A 39 0.45 -3.91 0.40
C THR A 39 1.98 -3.89 0.57
N LYS A 40 2.47 -4.53 1.63
CA LYS A 40 3.91 -4.67 1.87
C LYS A 40 4.61 -5.41 0.72
N GLU A 41 3.93 -6.39 0.12
CA GLU A 41 4.48 -7.18 -0.97
C GLU A 41 4.68 -6.32 -2.23
N SER A 42 3.66 -5.57 -2.63
CA SER A 42 3.74 -4.59 -3.73
C SER A 42 4.83 -3.54 -3.49
N GLU A 43 4.99 -3.10 -2.23
CA GLU A 43 6.02 -2.13 -1.88
C GLU A 43 7.45 -2.71 -1.96
N ASP A 44 7.64 -3.95 -1.51
CA ASP A 44 8.92 -4.65 -1.60
C ASP A 44 9.28 -4.96 -3.06
N GLU A 45 8.30 -5.26 -3.90
CA GLU A 45 8.48 -5.43 -5.35
C GLU A 45 8.94 -4.13 -6.02
N LEU A 46 8.26 -3.01 -5.75
CA LEU A 46 8.68 -1.68 -6.24
C LEU A 46 10.06 -1.30 -5.72
N MET A 47 10.38 -1.63 -4.48
CA MET A 47 11.72 -1.40 -3.91
C MET A 47 12.79 -2.19 -4.67
N ARG A 48 12.55 -3.47 -4.96
CA ARG A 48 13.49 -4.29 -5.75
C ARG A 48 13.68 -3.72 -7.16
N LEU A 49 12.61 -3.30 -7.80
CA LEU A 49 12.67 -2.67 -9.12
C LEU A 49 13.48 -1.38 -9.09
N MET A 50 13.22 -0.50 -8.11
CA MET A 50 13.96 0.74 -7.91
C MET A 50 15.46 0.48 -7.75
N LEU A 51 15.83 -0.48 -6.91
CA LEU A 51 17.22 -0.86 -6.67
C LEU A 51 17.88 -1.44 -7.92
N LYS A 52 17.16 -2.30 -8.67
CA LYS A 52 17.63 -2.85 -9.96
C LYS A 52 17.96 -1.73 -10.95
N VAL A 53 17.03 -0.79 -11.16
CA VAL A 53 17.21 0.33 -12.09
C VAL A 53 18.37 1.22 -11.66
N ILE A 54 18.51 1.51 -10.35
CA ILE A 54 19.66 2.28 -9.84
C ILE A 54 20.98 1.55 -10.15
N LYS A 55 21.03 0.23 -9.95
CA LYS A 55 22.21 -0.59 -10.20
C LYS A 55 22.61 -0.60 -11.67
N GLU A 56 21.66 -0.80 -12.56
CA GLU A 56 21.89 -0.86 -14.01
C GLU A 56 22.36 0.48 -14.58
N ASN A 57 21.98 1.58 -13.94
CA ASN A 57 22.36 2.93 -14.34
C ASN A 57 23.45 3.55 -13.45
N LYS A 58 24.14 2.73 -12.64
CA LYS A 58 25.31 3.11 -11.82
C LYS A 58 25.09 4.28 -10.85
N GLY A 59 23.84 4.53 -10.45
CA GLY A 59 23.48 5.67 -9.59
C GLY A 59 23.46 7.05 -10.28
N GLU A 60 23.79 7.14 -11.58
CA GLU A 60 23.83 8.38 -12.36
C GLU A 60 22.44 8.73 -12.93
N LEU A 61 21.42 8.80 -12.07
CA LEU A 61 20.05 9.14 -12.44
C LEU A 61 19.53 10.27 -11.56
N ASP A 62 18.75 11.17 -12.14
CA ASP A 62 17.84 12.02 -11.37
C ASP A 62 16.52 11.28 -11.07
N LEU A 63 15.75 11.78 -10.11
CA LEU A 63 14.48 11.22 -9.69
C LEU A 63 13.50 11.01 -10.86
N GLU A 64 13.41 11.98 -11.77
CA GLU A 64 12.52 11.89 -12.95
C GLU A 64 12.98 10.80 -13.92
N GLN A 65 14.31 10.66 -14.10
CA GLN A 65 14.89 9.63 -14.95
C GLN A 65 14.73 8.23 -14.34
N LEU A 66 14.88 8.12 -13.01
CA LEU A 66 14.63 6.89 -12.27
C LEU A 66 13.17 6.47 -12.41
N PHE A 67 12.23 7.39 -12.25
CA PHE A 67 10.81 7.12 -12.45
C PHE A 67 10.52 6.64 -13.87
N ALA A 68 11.01 7.38 -14.88
CA ALA A 68 10.81 7.02 -16.28
C ALA A 68 11.36 5.62 -16.58
N LYS A 69 12.58 5.31 -16.12
CA LYS A 69 13.19 3.99 -16.32
C LYS A 69 12.42 2.88 -15.59
N MET A 70 12.01 3.10 -14.34
CA MET A 70 11.18 2.13 -13.62
C MET A 70 9.88 1.82 -14.36
N THR A 71 9.21 2.82 -14.95
CA THR A 71 7.97 2.59 -15.71
C THR A 71 8.19 1.95 -17.08
N GLN A 72 9.42 1.97 -17.60
CA GLN A 72 9.80 1.38 -18.88
C GLN A 72 10.39 -0.03 -18.74
N GLU A 73 10.70 -0.46 -17.51
CA GLU A 73 11.17 -1.82 -17.22
C GLU A 73 10.11 -2.85 -17.59
N GLU A 74 10.53 -3.95 -18.23
CA GLU A 74 9.62 -5.06 -18.59
C GLU A 74 8.95 -5.69 -17.36
N SER A 75 9.63 -5.66 -16.21
CA SER A 75 9.10 -6.16 -14.93
C SER A 75 8.12 -5.20 -14.24
N PHE A 76 7.83 -4.03 -14.82
CA PHE A 76 6.88 -3.09 -14.24
C PHE A 76 5.46 -3.40 -14.70
N ASP A 77 4.64 -3.92 -13.77
CA ASP A 77 3.21 -4.13 -14.02
C ASP A 77 2.43 -2.84 -13.81
N ALA A 78 2.10 -2.15 -14.91
CA ALA A 78 1.35 -0.90 -14.88
C ALA A 78 -0.12 -1.06 -14.40
N GLN A 79 -0.70 -2.27 -14.50
CA GLN A 79 -2.04 -2.54 -13.98
C GLN A 79 -2.01 -2.70 -12.47
N HIS A 80 -1.03 -3.45 -11.96
CA HIS A 80 -0.81 -3.64 -10.52
C HIS A 80 -0.37 -2.35 -9.84
N PHE A 81 0.54 -1.57 -10.45
CA PHE A 81 1.09 -0.33 -9.89
C PHE A 81 0.43 0.94 -10.42
N TRP A 82 -0.88 0.92 -10.64
CA TRP A 82 -1.59 2.03 -11.28
C TRP A 82 -1.51 3.37 -10.53
N ARG A 83 -1.26 3.38 -9.21
CA ARG A 83 -1.06 4.61 -8.41
C ARG A 83 0.40 5.04 -8.33
N PHE A 84 1.32 4.36 -9.02
CA PHE A 84 2.73 4.70 -8.98
C PHE A 84 2.99 6.06 -9.66
N ASN A 85 3.64 6.94 -8.92
CA ASN A 85 3.95 8.31 -9.34
C ASN A 85 5.23 8.80 -8.65
N LEU A 86 5.70 9.99 -9.01
CA LEU A 86 6.92 10.58 -8.44
C LEU A 86 6.88 10.75 -6.91
N ASN A 87 5.72 11.07 -6.33
CA ASN A 87 5.60 11.22 -4.87
C ASN A 87 5.77 9.87 -4.17
N ARG A 88 5.21 8.82 -4.76
CA ARG A 88 5.35 7.45 -4.26
C ARG A 88 6.79 6.95 -4.39
N LEU A 89 7.48 7.28 -5.48
CA LEU A 89 8.91 7.00 -5.62
C LEU A 89 9.74 7.73 -4.55
N LYS A 90 9.47 9.02 -4.29
CA LYS A 90 10.11 9.76 -3.19
C LYS A 90 9.87 9.09 -1.84
N HIS A 91 8.66 8.60 -1.60
CA HIS A 91 8.34 7.86 -0.38
C HIS A 91 9.16 6.56 -0.24
N LEU A 92 9.26 5.78 -1.33
CA LEU A 92 10.08 4.56 -1.37
C LEU A 92 11.56 4.87 -1.08
N LEU A 93 12.12 5.90 -1.71
CA LEU A 93 13.50 6.33 -1.47
C LEU A 93 13.72 6.76 -0.02
N ASN A 94 12.82 7.58 0.52
CA ASN A 94 12.89 7.99 1.92
C ASN A 94 12.85 6.79 2.86
N LYS A 95 11.99 5.80 2.59
CA LYS A 95 11.95 4.56 3.37
C LYS A 95 13.26 3.80 3.29
N HIS A 96 13.90 3.76 2.13
CA HIS A 96 15.22 3.15 1.95
C HIS A 96 16.30 3.89 2.76
N TYR A 97 16.32 5.22 2.71
CA TYR A 97 17.29 6.05 3.45
C TYR A 97 17.10 5.97 4.97
N LEU A 98 15.86 5.86 5.45
CA LEU A 98 15.58 5.65 6.87
C LEU A 98 16.11 4.31 7.39
N LYS A 99 16.08 3.26 6.56
CA LYS A 99 16.64 1.95 6.89
C LYS A 99 18.16 1.89 6.72
N ASN A 100 18.72 2.71 5.84
CA ASN A 100 20.14 2.74 5.50
C ASN A 100 20.71 4.15 5.73
N PRO A 101 21.13 4.49 6.96
CA PRO A 101 21.57 5.85 7.32
C PRO A 101 22.77 6.37 6.52
N HIS A 102 23.52 5.45 5.90
CA HIS A 102 24.69 5.74 5.08
C HIS A 102 24.34 6.10 3.64
N ALA A 103 23.12 5.78 3.17
CA ALA A 103 22.64 6.17 1.85
C ALA A 103 21.84 7.47 1.96
N LYS A 104 22.32 8.56 1.37
CA LYS A 104 21.65 9.87 1.35
C LYS A 104 21.24 10.31 -0.05
N ASN A 105 21.80 9.70 -1.07
CA ASN A 105 21.49 9.96 -2.48
C ASN A 105 21.49 8.64 -3.28
N LEU A 106 21.13 8.71 -4.56
CA LEU A 106 21.03 7.53 -5.45
C LEU A 106 22.41 6.88 -5.69
N GLN A 107 23.48 7.66 -5.72
CA GLN A 107 24.85 7.16 -5.85
C GLN A 107 25.25 6.31 -4.64
N ASP A 108 24.91 6.75 -3.43
CA ASP A 108 25.22 6.01 -2.22
C ASP A 108 24.50 4.66 -2.17
N ILE A 109 23.27 4.59 -2.72
CA ILE A 109 22.54 3.32 -2.86
C ILE A 109 23.32 2.37 -3.77
N TYR A 110 23.84 2.86 -4.91
CA TYR A 110 24.64 2.06 -5.83
C TYR A 110 25.94 1.56 -5.17
N THR A 111 26.67 2.44 -4.48
CA THR A 111 27.94 2.10 -3.80
C THR A 111 27.77 1.01 -2.73
N GLN A 112 26.60 0.91 -2.10
CA GLN A 112 26.30 -0.12 -1.10
C GLN A 112 25.83 -1.45 -1.68
N GLN A 113 25.50 -1.50 -2.97
CA GLN A 113 25.07 -2.72 -3.67
C GLN A 113 26.20 -3.45 -4.41
N ILE A 114 27.39 -2.86 -4.40
CA ILE A 114 28.65 -3.45 -4.87
C ILE A 114 29.31 -4.18 -3.70
#